data_AF-A0A8J6I4H6-F1
#
_entry.id   AF-A0A8J6I4H6-F1
#
_cell.length_a   1.000
_cell.length_b   1.000
_cell.length_c   1.000
_cell.angle_alpha   90.00
_cell.angle_beta   90.00
_cell.angle_gamma   90.00
#
_symmetry.space_group_name_H-M   'P 1'
#
loop_
_entity.id
_entity.type
_entity.pdbx_description
1 polymer ?
#
loop_
_entity_poly.entity_id
_entity_poly.type
_entity_poly.pdbx_seq_one_letter_code
_entity_poly.pdbx_strand_id
1 'polypeptide(L)'
;MFSPSAGQMAGQLGQVVRLEDPVHDPEFVVVRFGKDELGFAPADLLVPPKRMPVPPKRMPVPRTPEVTASPQPEVAGPPLLPPVPKSTRKTTEALPVDLTMEKSMDKPVEKVTAPRKAAKAKPGAELTVTLACQEGQWSVQATRGTKVVTKPVPVRSPDALAMVALLDIPAVRDVVDEMVSAARLAAESEAVRLRAQLAEVEARLAELPA
;
A
#
# COMPACT_ATOMS: atom_id res chain seq x y z
N MET A 1 -28.19 -2.07 18.37
CA MET A 1 -29.65 -2.19 18.50
C MET A 1 -30.24 -1.20 17.51
N PHE A 2 -31.06 -1.64 16.57
CA PHE A 2 -31.51 -0.78 15.45
C PHE A 2 -32.78 -0.01 15.80
N SER A 3 -32.89 1.23 15.29
CA SER A 3 -34.06 2.11 15.37
C SER A 3 -35.03 1.86 14.19
N PRO A 4 -36.35 2.15 14.28
CA PRO A 4 -37.30 1.82 13.22
C PRO A 4 -37.29 2.84 12.07
N SER A 5 -36.52 2.56 11.01
CA SER A 5 -36.66 3.19 9.67
C SER A 5 -36.34 2.19 8.55
N ALA A 6 -37.08 2.33 7.44
CA ALA A 6 -37.09 1.55 6.19
C ALA A 6 -36.86 0.02 6.31
N GLY A 7 -37.94 -0.71 6.67
CA GLY A 7 -37.98 -2.18 6.70
C GLY A 7 -37.83 -2.75 8.12
N GLN A 8 -38.89 -2.64 8.92
CA GLN A 8 -38.99 -2.98 10.35
C GLN A 8 -38.16 -4.19 10.82
N MET A 9 -37.07 -3.93 11.56
CA MET A 9 -36.42 -4.86 12.50
C MET A 9 -35.85 -4.10 13.70
N ALA A 10 -36.74 -3.51 14.51
CA ALA A 10 -36.33 -2.86 15.76
C ALA A 10 -35.81 -3.91 16.76
N GLY A 11 -34.63 -3.68 17.36
CA GLY A 11 -34.12 -4.52 18.46
C GLY A 11 -33.21 -5.69 18.07
N GLN A 12 -32.96 -5.98 16.79
CA GLN A 12 -32.05 -7.06 16.38
C GLN A 12 -30.56 -6.65 16.51
N LEU A 13 -29.64 -7.62 16.42
CA LEU A 13 -28.20 -7.41 16.31
C LEU A 13 -27.73 -7.92 14.94
N GLY A 14 -27.02 -7.08 14.20
CA GLY A 14 -26.48 -7.37 12.86
C GLY A 14 -24.96 -7.18 12.84
N GLN A 15 -24.28 -7.85 11.91
CA GLN A 15 -22.85 -7.70 11.74
C GLN A 15 -22.57 -6.65 10.68
N VAL A 16 -21.73 -5.66 10.99
CA VAL A 16 -21.25 -4.73 9.96
C VAL A 16 -20.35 -5.50 9.01
N VAL A 17 -20.76 -5.60 7.74
CA VAL A 17 -20.03 -6.31 6.70
C VAL A 17 -19.18 -5.35 5.88
N ARG A 18 -19.65 -4.11 5.72
CA ARG A 18 -18.90 -3.08 5.03
C ARG A 18 -19.15 -1.72 5.67
N LEU A 19 -18.06 -0.98 5.85
CA LEU A 19 -18.09 0.44 6.14
C LEU A 19 -17.75 1.13 4.83
N GLU A 20 -18.75 1.70 4.17
CA GLU A 20 -18.53 2.59 3.03
C GLU A 20 -17.84 3.87 3.53
N ASP A 21 -17.01 4.47 2.66
CA ASP A 21 -16.15 5.60 3.01
C ASP A 21 -17.01 6.84 3.32
N PRO A 22 -16.92 7.40 4.54
CA PRO A 22 -17.74 8.55 4.94
C PRO A 22 -17.49 9.83 4.13
N VAL A 23 -16.48 9.85 3.25
CA VAL A 23 -16.21 10.95 2.32
C VAL A 23 -17.00 10.82 1.01
N HIS A 24 -17.32 9.60 0.56
CA HIS A 24 -18.06 9.37 -0.68
C HIS A 24 -19.56 9.14 -0.43
N ASP A 25 -19.92 8.47 0.66
CA ASP A 25 -21.29 8.20 1.05
C ASP A 25 -21.41 8.37 2.58
N PRO A 26 -21.63 9.60 3.07
CA PRO A 26 -21.67 9.88 4.52
C PRO A 26 -22.84 9.20 5.25
N GLU A 27 -23.71 8.49 4.51
CA GLU A 27 -25.06 8.15 4.95
C GLU A 27 -25.33 6.64 5.04
N PHE A 28 -24.43 5.73 4.61
CA PHE A 28 -24.76 4.29 4.62
C PHE A 28 -23.64 3.37 5.13
N VAL A 29 -24.00 2.48 6.06
CA VAL A 29 -23.21 1.36 6.58
C VAL A 29 -23.93 0.07 6.22
N VAL A 30 -23.25 -0.88 5.57
CA VAL A 30 -23.86 -2.16 5.18
C VAL A 30 -23.78 -3.15 6.34
N VAL A 31 -24.94 -3.53 6.85
CA VAL A 31 -25.08 -4.47 7.96
C VAL A 31 -25.76 -5.73 7.46
N ARG A 32 -25.14 -6.88 7.74
CA ARG A 32 -25.69 -8.21 7.43
C ARG A 32 -26.48 -8.77 8.59
N PHE A 33 -27.65 -9.29 8.26
CA PHE A 33 -28.57 -9.97 9.15
C PHE A 33 -28.89 -11.34 8.58
N GLY A 34 -28.38 -12.40 9.23
CA GLY A 34 -28.54 -13.74 8.70
C GLY A 34 -27.93 -13.87 7.30
N LYS A 35 -28.77 -13.93 6.25
CA LYS A 35 -28.37 -14.02 4.85
C LYS A 35 -28.55 -12.71 4.06
N ASP A 36 -29.23 -11.71 4.64
CA ASP A 36 -29.57 -10.47 3.97
C ASP A 36 -28.57 -9.36 4.33
N GLU A 37 -28.27 -8.49 3.37
CA GLU A 37 -27.42 -7.31 3.55
C GLU A 37 -28.24 -6.05 3.27
N LEU A 38 -28.24 -5.11 4.21
CA LEU A 38 -29.02 -3.88 4.11
C LEU A 38 -28.19 -2.67 4.55
N GLY A 39 -28.34 -1.56 3.84
CA GLY A 39 -27.69 -0.29 4.17
C GLY A 39 -28.45 0.47 5.27
N PHE A 40 -27.72 0.98 6.26
CA PHE A 40 -28.25 1.75 7.37
C PHE A 40 -27.53 3.08 7.53
N ALA A 41 -28.25 4.14 7.87
CA ALA A 41 -27.60 5.37 8.28
C ALA A 41 -26.91 5.21 9.64
N PRO A 42 -25.75 5.85 9.87
CA PRO A 42 -25.06 5.79 11.16
C PRO A 42 -25.95 6.21 12.34
N ALA A 43 -26.90 7.14 12.12
CA ALA A 43 -27.85 7.60 13.13
C ALA A 43 -28.89 6.52 13.52
N ASP A 44 -29.16 5.55 12.65
CA ASP A 44 -30.12 4.47 12.90
C ASP A 44 -29.48 3.27 13.66
N LEU A 45 -28.16 3.32 13.88
CA LEU A 45 -27.37 2.27 14.53
C LEU A 45 -27.04 2.63 15.98
N LEU A 46 -27.60 1.90 16.97
CA LEU A 46 -27.09 1.97 18.34
C LEU A 46 -25.96 0.95 18.53
N VAL A 47 -24.74 1.42 18.72
CA VAL A 47 -23.60 0.58 19.09
C VAL A 47 -23.73 0.20 20.57
N PRO A 48 -23.86 -1.10 20.93
CA PRO A 48 -23.92 -1.47 22.33
C PRO A 48 -22.60 -1.11 23.04
N PRO A 49 -22.65 -0.69 24.31
CA PRO A 49 -21.44 -0.36 25.05
C PRO A 49 -20.50 -1.57 25.06
N LYS A 50 -19.25 -1.32 24.67
CA LYS A 50 -18.19 -2.32 24.50
C LYS A 50 -18.01 -3.07 25.83
N ARG A 51 -18.55 -4.29 25.93
CA ARG A 51 -18.36 -5.14 27.11
C ARG A 51 -16.87 -5.43 27.25
N MET A 52 -16.34 -5.20 28.46
CA MET A 52 -14.95 -5.52 28.78
C MET A 52 -14.65 -7.00 28.48
N PRO A 53 -13.42 -7.35 28.06
CA PRO A 53 -13.08 -8.71 27.69
C PRO A 53 -13.25 -9.64 28.89
N VAL A 54 -14.15 -10.62 28.78
CA VAL A 54 -14.24 -11.73 29.73
C VAL A 54 -13.14 -12.74 29.35
N PRO A 55 -12.30 -13.21 30.29
CA PRO A 55 -11.24 -14.16 29.98
C PRO A 55 -11.82 -15.50 29.47
N PRO A 56 -11.13 -16.20 28.56
CA PRO A 56 -11.64 -17.44 27.97
C PRO A 56 -11.80 -18.52 29.04
N LYS A 57 -13.02 -19.05 29.14
CA LYS A 57 -13.36 -20.18 30.01
C LYS A 57 -12.69 -21.44 29.44
N ARG A 58 -11.70 -21.96 30.18
CA ARG A 58 -11.09 -23.27 29.93
C ARG A 58 -12.21 -24.33 29.85
N MET A 59 -12.33 -25.01 28.71
CA MET A 59 -13.10 -26.24 28.63
C MET A 59 -12.23 -27.43 29.08
N PRO A 60 -12.79 -28.39 29.84
CA PRO A 60 -12.06 -29.57 30.27
C PRO A 60 -12.04 -30.65 29.18
N VAL A 61 -10.93 -31.39 29.12
CA VAL A 61 -10.73 -32.60 28.33
C VAL A 61 -11.59 -33.75 28.89
N PRO A 62 -12.18 -34.60 28.04
CA PRO A 62 -12.06 -36.04 28.27
C PRO A 62 -11.75 -36.87 27.01
N ARG A 63 -10.61 -37.58 27.08
CA ARG A 63 -10.24 -38.96 26.69
C ARG A 63 -10.97 -39.68 25.51
N THR A 64 -10.12 -40.12 24.57
CA THR A 64 -10.17 -41.21 23.55
C THR A 64 -10.62 -42.58 24.10
N PRO A 65 -10.92 -43.65 23.29
CA PRO A 65 -10.32 -44.10 22.00
C PRO A 65 -11.36 -44.47 20.90
N GLU A 66 -11.00 -44.67 19.62
CA GLU A 66 -10.67 -45.98 19.06
C GLU A 66 -9.97 -45.87 17.68
N VAL A 67 -9.06 -46.81 17.45
CA VAL A 67 -8.15 -46.95 16.32
C VAL A 67 -8.80 -47.86 15.27
N THR A 68 -8.75 -47.51 13.99
CA THR A 68 -8.73 -48.53 12.92
C THR A 68 -7.84 -48.04 11.77
N ALA A 69 -6.98 -48.95 11.35
CA ALA A 69 -5.82 -48.76 10.49
C ALA A 69 -6.15 -48.74 8.99
N SER A 70 -5.24 -48.11 8.22
CA SER A 70 -4.81 -48.24 6.81
C SER A 70 -5.25 -49.50 6.00
N PRO A 71 -5.16 -49.54 4.64
CA PRO A 71 -4.12 -48.92 3.78
C PRO A 71 -4.51 -48.41 2.37
N GLN A 72 -3.51 -47.78 1.71
CA GLN A 72 -3.38 -47.44 0.27
C GLN A 72 -3.67 -48.61 -0.69
N PRO A 73 -3.98 -48.30 -1.97
CA PRO A 73 -3.16 -48.85 -3.04
C PRO A 73 -2.72 -47.84 -4.11
N GLU A 74 -1.51 -48.10 -4.62
CA GLU A 74 -0.84 -47.48 -5.76
C GLU A 74 -1.49 -47.87 -7.10
N VAL A 75 -1.39 -47.00 -8.11
CA VAL A 75 -1.29 -47.47 -9.50
C VAL A 75 -0.16 -46.73 -10.19
N ALA A 76 0.86 -47.51 -10.54
CA ALA A 76 2.06 -47.13 -11.25
C ALA A 76 1.78 -46.83 -12.74
N GLY A 77 2.53 -45.88 -13.28
CA GLY A 77 2.81 -45.78 -14.72
C GLY A 77 4.22 -45.23 -14.92
N PRO A 78 5.16 -46.00 -15.48
CA PRO A 78 6.49 -45.49 -15.88
C PRO A 78 6.66 -45.60 -17.42
N PRO A 79 7.83 -45.25 -18.00
CA PRO A 79 8.36 -43.91 -18.21
C PRO A 79 8.70 -43.68 -19.71
N LEU A 80 8.69 -42.45 -20.23
CA LEU A 80 9.24 -42.20 -21.58
C LEU A 80 10.09 -40.92 -21.67
N LEU A 81 11.40 -41.17 -21.54
CA LEU A 81 12.52 -40.61 -22.31
C LEU A 81 13.10 -39.21 -21.97
N PRO A 82 14.41 -39.01 -22.24
CA PRO A 82 15.35 -38.28 -21.38
C PRO A 82 16.01 -37.07 -22.13
N PRO A 83 17.28 -36.67 -21.92
CA PRO A 83 17.68 -35.54 -21.09
C PRO A 83 18.44 -34.40 -21.84
N VAL A 84 18.72 -33.32 -21.09
CA VAL A 84 19.79 -32.28 -21.22
C VAL A 84 19.76 -31.32 -22.45
N PRO A 85 20.48 -30.15 -22.44
CA PRO A 85 21.37 -29.57 -21.41
C PRO A 85 21.20 -28.06 -21.10
N LYS A 86 21.63 -27.73 -19.88
CA LYS A 86 22.54 -26.63 -19.49
C LYS A 86 22.88 -25.59 -20.57
N SER A 87 22.56 -24.31 -20.32
CA SER A 87 23.41 -23.19 -20.76
C SER A 87 24.14 -22.61 -19.56
N THR A 88 25.33 -23.15 -19.31
CA THR A 88 26.45 -22.46 -18.68
C THR A 88 27.15 -21.61 -19.74
N ARG A 89 27.38 -20.32 -19.46
CA ARG A 89 28.62 -19.57 -19.75
C ARG A 89 28.46 -18.18 -19.14
N LYS A 90 29.19 -17.83 -18.08
CA LYS A 90 30.61 -17.42 -18.05
C LYS A 90 30.93 -16.32 -19.06
N THR A 91 31.63 -15.30 -18.53
CA THR A 91 32.79 -14.62 -19.12
C THR A 91 32.68 -13.11 -19.00
N THR A 92 33.15 -12.62 -17.85
CA THR A 92 34.25 -11.65 -17.75
C THR A 92 35.06 -11.52 -19.03
N GLU A 93 35.10 -10.35 -19.65
CA GLU A 93 36.34 -9.69 -20.09
C GLU A 93 35.99 -8.38 -20.78
N ALA A 94 36.06 -7.31 -20.00
CA ALA A 94 36.23 -5.96 -20.50
C ALA A 94 37.71 -5.63 -20.35
N LEU A 95 38.42 -5.53 -21.47
CA LEU A 95 39.72 -4.85 -21.63
C LEU A 95 39.93 -4.67 -23.16
N PRO A 96 40.84 -3.80 -23.62
CA PRO A 96 41.29 -2.51 -23.07
C PRO A 96 41.34 -1.41 -24.16
N VAL A 97 41.44 -0.14 -23.77
CA VAL A 97 42.16 0.86 -24.57
C VAL A 97 42.96 1.73 -23.63
N ASP A 98 44.23 1.36 -23.56
CA ASP A 98 45.37 2.19 -23.19
C ASP A 98 45.43 3.40 -24.14
N LEU A 99 45.73 4.58 -23.62
CA LEU A 99 46.66 5.54 -24.23
C LEU A 99 46.95 6.68 -23.23
N THR A 100 48.11 6.53 -22.58
CA THR A 100 49.17 7.55 -22.39
C THR A 100 49.03 8.75 -21.44
N MET A 101 50.04 8.79 -20.54
CA MET A 101 50.81 9.95 -20.04
C MET A 101 50.12 10.88 -19.01
N GLU A 102 50.69 11.25 -17.86
CA GLU A 102 52.09 11.38 -17.47
C GLU A 102 52.39 10.99 -16.01
N LYS A 103 53.56 10.37 -15.92
CA LYS A 103 54.48 10.19 -14.81
C LYS A 103 54.65 11.45 -13.94
N SER A 104 54.51 11.30 -12.62
CA SER A 104 55.38 11.99 -11.68
C SER A 104 55.74 11.07 -10.53
N MET A 105 57.04 11.03 -10.32
CA MET A 105 57.83 10.09 -9.55
C MET A 105 58.26 10.83 -8.30
N ASP A 106 57.94 10.33 -7.11
CA ASP A 106 58.92 10.26 -6.02
C ASP A 106 58.46 9.32 -4.90
N LYS A 107 59.37 8.44 -4.51
CA LYS A 107 59.42 7.60 -3.30
C LYS A 107 60.86 7.82 -2.80
N PRO A 108 61.16 7.84 -1.48
CA PRO A 108 61.17 6.56 -0.74
C PRO A 108 61.02 6.59 0.82
N VAL A 109 60.58 5.41 1.36
CA VAL A 109 60.92 4.78 2.68
C VAL A 109 60.38 5.47 3.97
N GLU A 110 59.89 4.82 5.04
CA GLU A 110 59.45 3.47 5.40
C GLU A 110 58.80 3.56 6.82
N LYS A 111 57.75 2.76 7.07
CA LYS A 111 57.14 2.33 8.36
C LYS A 111 57.14 3.29 9.56
N VAL A 112 55.96 3.83 9.91
CA VAL A 112 55.50 3.95 11.31
C VAL A 112 53.97 3.76 11.39
N THR A 113 53.59 2.67 12.09
CA THR A 113 52.29 2.37 12.74
C THR A 113 50.98 2.83 12.08
N ALA A 114 50.18 1.85 11.66
CA ALA A 114 48.77 2.01 11.37
C ALA A 114 48.04 2.82 12.47
N PRO A 115 47.31 3.90 12.13
CA PRO A 115 46.36 4.45 13.08
C PRO A 115 45.26 3.40 13.25
N ARG A 116 45.18 2.83 14.46
CA ARG A 116 44.01 2.06 14.89
C ARG A 116 42.79 2.90 14.55
N LYS A 117 41.97 2.43 13.62
CA LYS A 117 40.68 3.04 13.29
C LYS A 117 39.97 3.29 14.60
N ALA A 118 39.83 4.56 14.97
CA ALA A 118 38.93 4.97 16.04
C ALA A 118 37.60 4.28 15.76
N ALA A 119 37.11 3.52 16.73
CA ALA A 119 35.83 2.85 16.64
C ALA A 119 34.80 3.92 16.28
N LYS A 120 34.36 3.91 15.02
CA LYS A 120 33.32 4.79 14.49
C LYS A 120 32.14 4.60 15.43
N ALA A 121 31.85 5.63 16.23
CA ALA A 121 30.62 5.68 17.01
C ALA A 121 29.49 5.39 16.02
N LYS A 122 28.74 4.33 16.30
CA LYS A 122 27.65 3.85 15.46
C LYS A 122 26.69 5.04 15.31
N PRO A 123 26.56 5.68 14.13
CA PRO A 123 25.64 6.79 13.99
C PRO A 123 24.26 6.27 14.41
N GLY A 124 23.54 7.07 15.19
CA GLY A 124 22.17 6.78 15.56
C GLY A 124 21.39 6.40 14.31
N ALA A 125 20.45 5.47 14.43
CA ALA A 125 19.71 5.01 13.28
C ALA A 125 18.95 6.18 12.63
N GLU A 126 19.44 6.65 11.49
CA GLU A 126 18.85 7.71 10.69
C GLU A 126 17.45 7.26 10.23
N LEU A 127 16.43 8.09 10.43
CA LEU A 127 15.08 7.86 9.93
C LEU A 127 14.81 8.85 8.81
N THR A 128 14.55 8.36 7.62
CA THR A 128 14.12 9.16 6.48
C THR A 128 12.66 8.84 6.19
N VAL A 129 11.81 9.86 6.17
CA VAL A 129 10.42 9.75 5.72
C VAL A 129 10.31 10.47 4.38
N THR A 130 9.82 9.78 3.37
CA THR A 130 9.64 10.34 2.02
C THR A 130 8.15 10.41 1.73
N LEU A 131 7.67 11.62 1.44
CA LEU A 131 6.36 11.88 0.87
C LEU A 131 6.53 12.04 -0.64
N ALA A 132 5.80 11.26 -1.43
CA ALA A 132 5.85 11.29 -2.89
C ALA A 132 4.46 11.54 -3.45
N CYS A 133 4.37 12.38 -4.49
CA CYS A 133 3.17 12.58 -5.30
C CYS A 133 3.44 12.00 -6.70
N GLN A 134 2.64 11.03 -7.15
CA GLN A 134 2.72 10.43 -8.48
C GLN A 134 1.32 10.33 -9.05
N GLU A 135 1.09 10.84 -10.26
CA GLU A 135 -0.20 10.74 -10.97
C GLU A 135 -1.41 11.23 -10.12
N GLY A 136 -1.19 12.25 -9.28
CA GLY A 136 -2.21 12.77 -8.36
C GLY A 136 -2.44 11.93 -7.09
N GLN A 137 -1.74 10.81 -6.94
CA GLN A 137 -1.75 9.99 -5.74
C GLN A 137 -0.57 10.34 -4.84
N TRP A 138 -0.86 10.52 -3.55
CA TRP A 138 0.16 10.76 -2.53
C TRP A 138 0.51 9.45 -1.82
N SER A 139 1.78 9.26 -1.50
CA SER A 139 2.26 8.11 -0.74
C SER A 139 3.35 8.49 0.25
N VAL A 140 3.40 7.78 1.37
CA VAL A 140 4.42 7.93 2.42
C VAL A 140 5.20 6.63 2.54
N GLN A 141 6.52 6.74 2.57
CA GLN A 141 7.42 5.64 2.92
C GLN A 141 8.41 6.10 4.00
N ALA A 142 8.91 5.15 4.78
CA ALA A 142 9.91 5.42 5.80
C ALA A 142 11.05 4.41 5.73
N THR A 143 12.28 4.89 5.83
CA THR A 143 13.51 4.07 5.87
C THR A 143 14.29 4.41 7.14
N ARG A 144 14.88 3.40 7.77
CA ARG A 144 15.72 3.54 8.97
C ARG A 144 17.10 2.96 8.69
N GLY A 145 18.09 3.82 8.53
CA GLY A 145 19.40 3.47 7.98
C GLY A 145 19.24 2.85 6.60
N THR A 146 19.77 1.64 6.40
CA THR A 146 19.67 0.91 5.12
C THR A 146 18.40 0.06 4.98
N LYS A 147 17.52 0.03 5.98
CA LYS A 147 16.32 -0.83 5.97
C LYS A 147 15.06 0.00 5.71
N VAL A 148 14.27 -0.41 4.73
CA VAL A 148 12.91 0.13 4.55
C VAL A 148 12.05 -0.34 5.72
N VAL A 149 11.52 0.60 6.50
CA VAL A 149 10.66 0.34 7.66
C VAL A 149 9.22 0.10 7.20
N THR A 150 8.79 0.84 6.19
CA THR A 150 7.42 0.75 5.66
C THR A 150 7.45 0.95 4.15
N LYS A 151 6.79 0.04 3.43
CA LYS A 151 6.55 0.18 1.99
C LYS A 151 5.70 1.44 1.72
N PRO A 152 5.71 2.02 0.51
CA PRO A 152 4.87 3.16 0.18
C PRO A 152 3.40 2.90 0.52
N VAL A 153 2.85 3.67 1.46
CA VAL A 153 1.43 3.62 1.85
C VAL A 153 0.73 4.80 1.19
N PRO A 154 -0.36 4.58 0.43
CA PRO A 154 -1.12 5.67 -0.16
C PRO A 154 -1.77 6.50 0.95
N VAL A 155 -1.72 7.82 0.80
CA VAL A 155 -2.34 8.79 1.71
C VAL A 155 -3.23 9.72 0.91
N ARG A 156 -4.26 10.28 1.57
CA ARG A 156 -5.14 11.24 0.92
C ARG A 156 -4.39 12.55 0.68
N SER A 157 -4.71 13.22 -0.42
CA SER A 157 -4.14 14.53 -0.78
C SER A 157 -4.26 15.58 0.35
N PRO A 158 -5.44 15.79 1.00
CA PRO A 158 -5.52 16.73 2.11
C PRO A 158 -4.61 16.37 3.28
N ASP A 159 -4.47 15.08 3.61
CA ASP A 159 -3.61 14.63 4.71
C ASP A 159 -2.12 14.84 4.37
N ALA A 160 -1.73 14.58 3.13
CA ALA A 160 -0.38 14.84 2.63
C ALA A 160 -0.02 16.33 2.71
N LEU A 161 -0.92 17.20 2.24
CA LEU A 161 -0.74 18.64 2.30
C LEU A 161 -0.71 19.15 3.74
N ALA A 162 -1.53 18.59 4.64
CA ALA A 162 -1.47 18.91 6.06
C ALA A 162 -0.11 18.53 6.68
N MET A 163 0.45 17.36 6.34
CA MET A 163 1.79 16.97 6.78
C MET A 163 2.87 17.95 6.30
N VAL A 164 2.80 18.41 5.05
CA VAL A 164 3.72 19.43 4.52
C VAL A 164 3.54 20.78 5.24
N ALA A 165 2.30 21.17 5.51
CA ALA A 165 2.00 22.40 6.23
C ALA A 165 2.62 22.41 7.64
N LEU A 166 2.58 21.27 8.34
CA LEU A 166 3.18 21.12 9.68
C LEU A 166 4.71 21.30 9.69
N LEU A 167 5.41 20.98 8.59
CA LEU A 167 6.87 21.12 8.50
C LEU A 167 7.32 22.58 8.40
N ASP A 168 6.46 23.48 7.93
CA ASP A 168 6.72 24.93 7.81
C ASP A 168 8.01 25.29 7.05
N ILE A 169 8.35 24.50 6.03
CA ILE A 169 9.52 24.74 5.17
C ILE A 169 9.05 25.52 3.93
N PRO A 170 9.41 26.81 3.76
CA PRO A 170 8.88 27.65 2.68
C PRO A 170 9.21 27.11 1.29
N ALA A 171 10.46 26.67 1.07
CA ALA A 171 10.87 26.10 -0.21
C ALA A 171 10.07 24.85 -0.62
N VAL A 172 9.63 24.03 0.35
CA VAL A 172 8.79 22.86 0.07
C VAL A 172 7.35 23.29 -0.24
N ARG A 173 6.84 24.29 0.49
CA ARG A 173 5.50 24.83 0.26
C ARG A 173 5.35 25.44 -1.13
N ASP A 174 6.31 26.24 -1.57
CA ASP A 174 6.27 26.89 -2.88
C ASP A 174 6.21 25.84 -4.01
N VAL A 175 7.03 24.78 -3.91
CA VAL A 175 7.02 23.67 -4.88
C VAL A 175 5.69 22.90 -4.85
N VAL A 176 5.13 22.66 -3.66
CA VAL A 176 3.85 21.96 -3.52
C VAL A 176 2.69 22.80 -4.03
N ASP A 177 2.71 24.12 -3.80
CA ASP A 177 1.69 25.06 -4.30
C ASP A 177 1.73 25.17 -5.83
N GLU A 178 2.93 25.24 -6.43
CA GLU A 178 3.10 25.20 -7.88
C GLU A 178 2.53 23.90 -8.46
N MET A 179 2.84 22.76 -7.85
CA MET A 179 2.33 21.45 -8.29
C MET A 179 0.80 21.35 -8.16
N VAL A 180 0.21 21.81 -7.06
CA VAL A 180 -1.24 21.80 -6.85
C VAL A 180 -1.94 22.75 -7.83
N SER A 181 -1.36 23.93 -8.08
CA SER A 181 -1.86 24.90 -9.05
C SER A 181 -1.85 24.34 -10.47
N ALA A 182 -0.75 23.68 -10.88
CA ALA A 182 -0.65 23.02 -12.16
C ALA A 182 -1.66 21.87 -12.31
N ALA A 183 -1.82 21.04 -11.27
CA ALA A 183 -2.80 19.95 -11.25
C ALA A 183 -4.23 20.47 -11.38
N ARG A 184 -4.55 21.59 -10.72
CA ARG A 184 -5.86 22.24 -10.81
C ARG A 184 -6.15 22.76 -12.22
N LEU A 185 -5.19 23.44 -12.84
CA LEU A 185 -5.33 23.93 -14.20
C LEU A 185 -5.56 22.78 -15.20
N ALA A 186 -4.82 21.67 -15.04
CA ALA A 186 -4.99 20.48 -15.87
C ALA A 186 -6.40 19.90 -15.73
N ALA A 187 -6.88 19.73 -14.49
CA ALA A 187 -8.23 19.23 -14.22
C ALA A 187 -9.34 20.14 -14.78
N GLU A 188 -9.17 21.46 -14.68
CA GLU A 188 -10.13 22.42 -15.25
C GLU A 188 -10.17 22.33 -16.78
N SER A 189 -9.01 22.22 -17.42
CA SER A 189 -8.93 22.07 -18.88
C SER A 189 -9.59 20.78 -19.37
N GLU A 190 -9.40 19.69 -18.62
CA GLU A 190 -10.03 18.41 -18.91
C GLU A 190 -11.55 18.46 -18.70
N ALA A 191 -12.01 19.12 -17.63
CA ALA A 191 -13.43 19.31 -17.40
C ALA A 191 -14.10 20.12 -18.52
N VAL A 192 -13.45 21.18 -19.01
CA VAL A 192 -13.95 21.95 -20.17
C VAL A 192 -14.00 21.08 -21.42
N ARG A 193 -12.96 20.27 -21.67
CA ARG A 193 -12.93 19.35 -22.82
C ARG A 193 -14.06 18.33 -22.75
N LEU A 194 -14.26 17.70 -21.60
CA LEU A 194 -15.32 16.71 -21.40
C LEU A 194 -16.71 17.33 -21.56
N ARG A 195 -16.93 18.55 -21.07
CA ARG A 195 -18.18 19.29 -21.28
C ARG A 195 -18.45 19.57 -22.76
N ALA A 196 -17.43 19.96 -23.52
CA ALA A 196 -17.57 20.18 -24.96
C ALA A 196 -17.91 18.87 -25.71
N GLN A 197 -17.27 17.76 -25.34
CA GLN A 197 -17.57 16.44 -25.91
C GLN A 197 -19.00 15.99 -25.59
N LEU A 198 -19.46 16.19 -24.35
CA LEU A 198 -20.85 15.90 -23.98
C LEU A 198 -21.83 16.75 -24.80
N ALA A 199 -21.57 18.05 -24.96
CA ALA A 199 -22.43 18.92 -25.75
C ALA A 199 -22.51 18.49 -27.22
N GLU A 200 -21.42 18.00 -27.81
CA GLU A 200 -21.43 17.47 -29.18
C GLU A 200 -22.25 16.16 -29.28
N VAL A 201 -22.10 15.25 -28.31
CA VAL A 201 -22.89 14.01 -28.26
C VAL A 201 -24.37 14.31 -28.06
N GLU A 202 -24.71 15.25 -27.18
CA GLU A 202 -26.08 15.70 -26.94
C GLU A 202 -26.68 16.34 -28.20
N ALA A 203 -25.91 17.14 -28.94
CA ALA A 203 -26.35 17.69 -30.22
C ALA A 203 -26.63 16.58 -31.25
N ARG A 204 -25.72 15.60 -31.38
CA ARG A 204 -25.92 14.44 -32.27
C ARG A 204 -27.13 13.60 -31.88
N LEU A 205 -27.42 13.47 -30.59
CA LEU A 205 -28.63 12.79 -30.11
C LEU A 205 -29.90 13.58 -30.43
N ALA A 206 -29.87 14.91 -30.32
CA ALA A 206 -31.01 15.77 -30.65
C ALA A 206 -31.35 15.78 -32.16
N GLU A 207 -30.38 15.50 -33.03
CA GLU A 207 -30.59 15.38 -34.47
C GLU A 207 -31.25 14.05 -34.89
N LEU A 208 -31.22 13.02 -34.03
CA LEU A 208 -31.86 11.74 -34.30
C LEU A 208 -33.36 11.83 -33.98
N PRO A 209 -34.26 11.59 -34.96
CA PRO A 209 -35.69 11.50 -34.67
C PRO A 209 -35.99 10.25 -33.84
N ALA A 210 -36.87 10.40 -32.84
CA ALA A 210 -37.35 9.32 -31.97
C ALA A 210 -38.24 8.30 -32.69
#